data_AF-A0A929JZ05-F1
#
_entry.id   AF-A0A929JZ05-F1
#
_cell.length_a   1.000
_cell.length_b   1.000
_cell.length_c   1.000
_cell.angle_alpha   90.00
_cell.angle_beta   90.00
_cell.angle_gamma   90.00
#
_symmetry.space_group_name_H-M   'P 1'
#
loop_
_entity.id
_entity.type
_entity.pdbx_description
1 polymer ?
#
loop_
_entity_poly.entity_id
_entity_poly.type
_entity_poly.pdbx_seq_one_letter_code
_entity_poly.pdbx_strand_id
1 'polypeptide(L)'
;MLLGSTQTNTATNTDEVLITHLLTQGRYAEAYALLKRAPTNEASTWYNLALCCYWLNNYRQTIMCLDHAQAQLPVTNNRGVQHTDELHKALSDKQNQTNDHLQSISKKYVAQFTGEVHDAIVRLKTDCWLLLGEYARVIELASPIAYKNYRNVNDALQIAKNKLNHDK
;
A
#
# COMPACT_ATOMS: atom_id res chain seq x y z
N MET A 1 4.61 -16.99 -42.02
CA MET A 1 3.61 -16.10 -41.38
C MET A 1 3.83 -16.16 -39.88
N LEU A 2 4.35 -15.10 -39.27
CA LEU A 2 4.56 -15.03 -37.82
C LEU A 2 4.16 -13.63 -37.35
N LEU A 3 2.87 -13.44 -37.07
CA LEU A 3 2.34 -12.27 -36.36
C LEU A 3 1.37 -12.78 -35.31
N GLY A 4 1.66 -12.53 -34.04
CA GLY A 4 0.70 -12.77 -32.96
C GLY A 4 1.33 -12.96 -31.59
N SER A 5 1.87 -11.90 -30.99
CA SER A 5 2.06 -11.86 -29.52
C SER A 5 2.32 -10.48 -28.92
N THR A 6 2.41 -9.39 -29.70
CA THR A 6 2.76 -8.06 -29.17
C THR A 6 1.58 -7.23 -28.64
N GLN A 7 0.33 -7.62 -28.90
CA GLN A 7 -0.86 -6.84 -28.52
C GLN A 7 -1.30 -7.01 -27.05
N THR A 8 -0.98 -8.11 -26.39
CA THR A 8 -1.45 -8.37 -25.01
C THR A 8 -0.68 -7.56 -23.97
N ASN A 9 0.65 -7.41 -24.14
CA ASN A 9 1.50 -6.71 -23.16
C ASN A 9 1.39 -5.18 -23.18
N THR A 10 0.89 -4.59 -24.28
CA THR A 10 0.72 -3.14 -24.42
C THR A 10 -0.62 -2.69 -23.84
N ALA A 11 -1.68 -3.48 -24.02
CA ALA A 11 -2.98 -3.24 -23.42
C ALA A 11 -2.93 -3.30 -21.88
N THR A 12 -2.26 -4.32 -21.31
CA THR A 12 -2.15 -4.47 -19.84
C THR A 12 -1.38 -3.35 -19.17
N ASN A 13 -0.33 -2.83 -19.80
CA ASN A 13 0.39 -1.64 -19.30
C ASN A 13 -0.46 -0.37 -19.38
N THR A 14 -1.26 -0.22 -20.43
CA THR A 14 -2.14 0.95 -20.60
C THR A 14 -3.23 0.97 -19.53
N ASP A 15 -3.80 -0.19 -19.23
CA ASP A 15 -4.82 -0.35 -18.18
C ASP A 15 -4.23 -0.03 -16.79
N GLU A 16 -3.00 -0.46 -16.48
CA GLU A 16 -2.36 -0.12 -15.21
C GLU A 16 -2.13 1.40 -15.04
N VAL A 17 -1.62 2.07 -16.08
CA VAL A 17 -1.44 3.53 -16.05
C VAL A 17 -2.78 4.24 -15.89
N LEU A 18 -3.82 3.79 -16.58
CA LEU A 18 -5.16 4.34 -16.42
C LEU A 18 -5.71 4.12 -15.02
N ILE A 19 -5.55 2.92 -14.44
CA ILE A 19 -5.98 2.59 -13.07
C ILE A 19 -5.33 3.53 -12.06
N THR A 20 -4.00 3.68 -12.11
CA THR A 20 -3.28 4.56 -11.19
C THR A 20 -3.73 6.01 -11.35
N HIS A 21 -3.91 6.49 -12.58
CA HIS A 21 -4.43 7.83 -12.83
C HIS A 21 -5.84 8.04 -12.26
N LEU A 22 -6.77 7.11 -12.50
CA LEU A 22 -8.13 7.17 -11.95
C LEU A 22 -8.11 7.23 -10.42
N LEU A 23 -7.30 6.40 -9.76
CA LEU A 23 -7.18 6.41 -8.30
C LEU A 23 -6.63 7.75 -7.78
N THR A 24 -5.60 8.32 -8.42
CA THR A 24 -5.08 9.64 -8.04
C THR A 24 -6.11 10.76 -8.21
N GLN A 25 -7.08 10.60 -9.12
CA GLN A 25 -8.20 11.53 -9.32
C GLN A 25 -9.39 11.27 -8.39
N GLY A 26 -9.32 10.26 -7.51
CA GLY A 26 -10.44 9.86 -6.65
C GLY A 26 -11.57 9.13 -7.39
N ARG A 27 -11.31 8.64 -8.60
CA ARG A 27 -12.26 7.92 -9.46
C ARG A 27 -12.29 6.42 -9.15
N TYR A 28 -12.63 6.10 -7.90
CA TYR A 28 -12.56 4.74 -7.36
C TYR A 28 -13.51 3.74 -8.05
N ALA A 29 -14.70 4.18 -8.48
CA ALA A 29 -15.67 3.28 -9.12
C ALA A 29 -15.16 2.77 -10.48
N GLU A 30 -14.62 3.65 -11.32
CA GLU A 30 -14.05 3.24 -12.61
C GLU A 30 -12.76 2.43 -12.43
N ALA A 31 -11.89 2.84 -11.50
CA ALA A 31 -10.68 2.09 -11.18
C ALA A 31 -11.00 0.66 -10.73
N TYR A 32 -12.00 0.49 -9.84
CA TYR A 32 -12.45 -0.82 -9.37
C TYR A 32 -12.95 -1.70 -10.51
N ALA A 33 -13.72 -1.16 -11.46
CA ALA A 33 -14.23 -1.91 -12.60
C ALA A 33 -13.09 -2.48 -13.48
N LEU A 34 -12.01 -1.73 -13.66
CA LEU A 34 -10.81 -2.20 -14.38
C LEU A 34 -10.03 -3.21 -13.55
N LEU A 35 -9.80 -2.94 -12.26
CA LEU A 35 -9.07 -3.82 -11.34
C LEU A 35 -9.72 -5.20 -11.21
N LYS A 36 -11.05 -5.29 -11.29
CA LYS A 36 -11.79 -6.57 -11.27
C LYS A 36 -11.49 -7.46 -12.47
N ARG A 37 -10.98 -6.91 -13.57
CA ARG A 37 -10.60 -7.62 -14.80
C ARG A 37 -9.09 -7.81 -14.91
N ALA A 38 -8.31 -7.11 -14.07
CA ALA A 38 -6.86 -7.17 -14.07
C ALA A 38 -6.35 -8.51 -13.51
N PRO A 39 -5.12 -8.93 -13.88
CA PRO A 39 -4.50 -10.13 -13.33
C PRO A 39 -4.41 -10.09 -11.80
N THR A 40 -4.81 -11.19 -11.15
CA THR A 40 -4.85 -11.35 -9.68
C THR A 40 -3.55 -11.92 -9.10
N ASN A 41 -2.51 -12.06 -9.91
CA ASN A 41 -1.18 -12.51 -9.50
C ASN A 41 -0.19 -11.36 -9.29
N GLU A 42 -0.67 -10.11 -9.28
CA GLU A 42 0.16 -8.91 -9.14
C GLU A 42 -0.18 -8.20 -7.81
N ALA A 43 0.86 -7.83 -7.05
CA ALA A 43 0.67 -7.12 -5.79
C ALA A 43 0.02 -5.74 -5.99
N SER A 44 0.34 -5.04 -7.09
CA SER A 44 -0.22 -3.72 -7.41
C SER A 44 -1.74 -3.78 -7.60
N THR A 45 -2.26 -4.81 -8.27
CA THR A 45 -3.70 -5.04 -8.44
C THR A 45 -4.40 -5.14 -7.08
N TRP A 46 -3.89 -6.00 -6.19
CA TRP A 46 -4.49 -6.21 -4.87
C TRP A 46 -4.40 -4.99 -3.97
N TYR A 47 -3.27 -4.28 -3.99
CA TYR A 47 -3.08 -3.06 -3.23
C TYR A 47 -4.06 -1.96 -3.70
N ASN A 48 -4.18 -1.76 -5.02
CA ASN A 48 -5.08 -0.77 -5.58
C ASN A 48 -6.56 -1.13 -5.35
N LEU A 49 -6.90 -2.42 -5.32
CA LEU A 49 -8.22 -2.90 -4.86
C LEU A 49 -8.45 -2.58 -3.38
N ALA A 50 -7.43 -2.71 -2.53
CA ALA A 50 -7.51 -2.35 -1.13
C ALA A 50 -7.83 -0.86 -0.95
N LEU A 51 -7.20 0.03 -1.74
CA LEU A 51 -7.52 1.46 -1.72
C LEU A 51 -8.99 1.75 -2.06
N CYS A 52 -9.55 1.04 -3.05
CA CYS A 52 -10.99 1.15 -3.37
C CYS A 52 -11.88 0.70 -2.21
N CYS A 53 -11.51 -0.40 -1.53
CA CYS A 53 -12.26 -0.90 -0.37
C CYS A 53 -12.13 0.03 0.84
N TYR A 54 -10.95 0.61 1.05
CA TYR A 54 -10.68 1.56 2.11
C TYR A 54 -11.49 2.84 1.93
N TRP A 55 -11.60 3.33 0.69
CA TRP A 55 -12.46 4.47 0.35
C TRP A 55 -13.94 4.26 0.71
N LEU A 56 -14.41 3.00 0.66
CA LEU A 56 -15.76 2.61 1.09
C LEU A 56 -15.86 2.31 2.59
N ASN A 57 -14.80 2.57 3.37
CA ASN A 57 -14.68 2.22 4.79
C ASN A 57 -14.86 0.72 5.09
N ASN A 58 -14.64 -0.15 4.10
CA ASN A 58 -14.70 -1.59 4.29
C ASN A 58 -13.33 -2.11 4.75
N TYR A 59 -13.01 -1.86 6.02
CA TYR A 59 -11.67 -2.12 6.57
C TYR A 59 -11.30 -3.61 6.59
N ARG A 60 -12.26 -4.50 6.85
CA ARG A 60 -12.00 -5.96 6.83
C ARG A 60 -11.63 -6.43 5.43
N GLN A 61 -12.39 -6.01 4.41
CA GLN A 61 -12.06 -6.34 3.02
C GLN A 61 -10.74 -5.69 2.59
N THR A 62 -10.47 -4.47 3.04
CA THR A 62 -9.20 -3.77 2.80
C THR A 62 -8.03 -4.61 3.29
N ILE A 63 -8.09 -5.08 4.55
CA ILE A 63 -7.05 -5.94 5.14
C ILE A 63 -6.86 -7.22 4.33
N MET A 64 -7.94 -7.89 3.92
CA MET A 64 -7.86 -9.10 3.08
C MET A 64 -7.15 -8.83 1.75
N CYS A 65 -7.50 -7.73 1.07
CA CYS A 65 -6.81 -7.33 -0.16
C CYS A 65 -5.32 -7.04 0.09
N LEU A 66 -4.98 -6.43 1.22
CA LEU A 66 -3.60 -6.15 1.61
C LEU A 66 -2.81 -7.43 1.96
N ASP A 67 -3.46 -8.44 2.55
CA ASP A 67 -2.86 -9.76 2.76
C ASP A 67 -2.52 -10.43 1.43
N HIS A 68 -3.43 -10.37 0.45
CA HIS A 68 -3.15 -10.84 -0.90
C HIS A 68 -2.01 -10.05 -1.56
N ALA A 69 -1.99 -8.72 -1.45
CA ALA A 69 -0.92 -7.89 -1.99
C ALA A 69 0.44 -8.27 -1.38
N GLN A 70 0.49 -8.44 -0.06
CA GLN A 70 1.70 -8.81 0.68
C GLN A 70 2.23 -10.18 0.26
N ALA A 71 1.33 -11.16 0.03
CA ALA A 71 1.70 -12.49 -0.42
C ALA A 71 2.29 -12.54 -1.85
N GLN A 72 2.02 -11.52 -2.67
CA GLN A 72 2.56 -11.40 -4.03
C GLN A 72 3.81 -10.50 -4.10
N LEU A 73 4.31 -9.96 -2.98
CA LEU A 73 5.53 -9.17 -3.00
C LEU A 73 6.72 -10.06 -3.39
N PRO A 74 7.62 -9.57 -4.26
CA PRO A 74 8.82 -10.31 -4.57
C PRO A 74 9.67 -10.49 -3.31
N VAL A 75 10.25 -11.67 -3.15
CA VAL A 75 11.21 -11.93 -2.08
C VAL A 75 12.51 -11.20 -2.44
N THR A 76 12.64 -9.96 -1.98
CA THR A 76 13.88 -9.20 -2.12
C THR A 76 14.67 -9.31 -0.83
N ASN A 77 15.98 -9.54 -0.94
CA ASN A 77 16.88 -9.30 0.18
C ASN A 77 16.84 -7.79 0.44
N ASN A 78 16.22 -7.37 1.55
CA ASN A 78 16.05 -6.01 2.07
C ASN A 78 17.30 -5.13 1.92
N ARG A 79 17.59 -4.71 0.69
CA ARG A 79 18.38 -3.54 0.37
C ARG A 79 17.36 -2.62 -0.27
N GLY A 80 16.51 -2.03 0.59
CA GLY A 80 15.78 -0.82 0.20
C GLY A 80 16.78 0.13 -0.47
N VAL A 81 16.31 0.92 -1.43
CA VAL A 81 17.17 1.83 -2.18
C VAL A 81 18.02 2.59 -1.16
N GLN A 82 19.32 2.27 -1.10
CA GLN A 82 20.19 2.88 -0.11
C GLN A 82 20.08 4.38 -0.35
N HIS A 83 19.74 5.14 0.69
CA HIS A 83 19.68 6.59 0.55
C HIS A 83 21.07 7.06 0.17
N THR A 84 21.25 7.33 -1.12
CA THR A 84 22.55 7.54 -1.74
C THR A 84 23.14 8.88 -1.35
N ASP A 85 22.30 9.82 -0.90
CA ASP A 85 22.69 11.15 -0.48
C ASP A 85 21.72 11.75 0.57
N GLU A 86 22.14 12.85 1.18
CA GLU A 86 21.40 13.59 2.21
C GLU A 86 20.07 14.16 1.69
N LEU A 87 20.00 14.53 0.41
CA LEU A 87 18.80 15.09 -0.19
C LEU A 87 17.70 14.02 -0.30
N HIS A 88 18.05 12.82 -0.75
CA HIS A 88 17.14 11.69 -0.81
C HIS A 88 16.61 11.32 0.58
N LYS A 89 17.47 11.34 1.61
CA LYS A 89 17.02 11.13 2.99
C LYS A 89 16.04 12.23 3.43
N ALA A 90 16.37 13.50 3.22
CA ALA A 90 15.49 14.62 3.60
C ALA A 90 14.13 14.58 2.87
N LEU A 91 14.12 14.15 1.60
CA LEU A 91 12.89 13.94 0.84
C LEU A 91 12.05 12.79 1.43
N SER A 92 12.69 11.67 1.75
CA SER A 92 12.03 10.53 2.40
C SER A 92 11.45 10.93 3.77
N ASP A 93 12.21 11.65 4.59
CA ASP A 93 11.75 12.11 5.91
C ASP A 93 10.52 13.02 5.79
N LYS A 94 10.50 13.92 4.80
CA LYS A 94 9.32 14.75 4.50
C LYS A 94 8.14 13.91 4.01
N GLN A 95 8.38 12.95 3.11
CA GLN A 95 7.34 12.08 2.59
C GLN A 95 6.71 11.21 3.69
N ASN A 96 7.49 10.76 4.68
CA ASN A 96 7.00 9.99 5.83
C ASN A 96 5.99 10.76 6.70
N GLN A 97 5.94 12.10 6.57
CA GLN A 97 4.95 12.95 7.23
C GLN A 97 3.63 13.08 6.44
N THR A 98 3.55 12.52 5.24
CA THR A 98 2.35 12.56 4.39
C THR A 98 1.53 11.28 4.48
N ASN A 99 0.36 11.28 3.83
CA ASN A 99 -0.49 10.09 3.68
C ASN A 99 -0.24 9.40 2.34
N ASP A 100 1.02 9.31 1.92
CA ASP A 100 1.43 8.69 0.66
C ASP A 100 1.11 7.19 0.57
N HIS A 101 0.97 6.49 1.70
CA HIS A 101 0.45 5.11 1.75
C HIS A 101 -1.03 4.97 1.31
N LEU A 102 -1.71 6.06 0.95
CA LEU A 102 -3.03 6.06 0.31
C LEU A 102 -2.96 6.29 -1.21
N GLN A 103 -1.75 6.36 -1.77
CA GLN A 103 -1.54 6.55 -3.22
C GLN A 103 -1.53 5.21 -3.94
N SER A 104 -2.05 5.19 -5.17
CA SER A 104 -2.01 4.00 -6.02
C SER A 104 -0.57 3.62 -6.41
N ILE A 105 -0.31 2.33 -6.57
CA ILE A 105 1.00 1.82 -6.98
C ILE A 105 0.92 1.09 -8.32
N SER A 106 2.03 1.10 -9.06
CA SER A 106 2.21 0.31 -10.28
C SER A 106 3.06 -0.93 -10.01
N LYS A 107 3.00 -1.90 -10.91
CA LYS A 107 3.83 -3.11 -10.91
C LYS A 107 5.31 -2.75 -10.93
N LYS A 108 5.68 -1.75 -11.73
CA LYS A 108 7.05 -1.25 -11.78
C LYS A 108 7.49 -0.67 -10.43
N TYR A 109 6.61 0.06 -9.75
CA TYR A 109 6.88 0.56 -8.40
C TYR A 109 7.09 -0.58 -7.41
N VAL A 110 6.23 -1.60 -7.43
CA VAL A 110 6.41 -2.81 -6.59
C VAL A 110 7.76 -3.49 -6.81
N ALA A 111 8.18 -3.63 -8.06
CA ALA A 111 9.43 -4.30 -8.40
C ALA A 111 10.68 -3.50 -7.98
N GLN A 112 10.60 -2.17 -7.94
CA GLN A 112 11.74 -1.30 -7.62
C GLN A 112 11.81 -0.92 -6.14
N PHE A 113 10.65 -0.78 -5.49
CA PHE A 113 10.49 -0.23 -4.15
C PHE A 113 9.69 -1.18 -3.25
N THR A 114 10.10 -2.45 -3.22
CA THR A 114 9.35 -3.48 -2.49
C THR A 114 9.28 -3.22 -0.99
N GLY A 115 10.34 -2.63 -0.40
CA GLY A 115 10.36 -2.28 1.03
C GLY A 115 9.36 -1.19 1.37
N GLU A 116 9.24 -0.19 0.50
CA GLU A 116 8.32 0.93 0.59
C GLU A 116 6.88 0.46 0.39
N VAL A 117 6.64 -0.48 -0.52
CA VAL A 117 5.31 -1.10 -0.68
C VAL A 117 4.95 -1.96 0.53
N HIS A 118 5.90 -2.69 1.10
CA HIS A 118 5.67 -3.43 2.35
C HIS A 118 5.27 -2.46 3.48
N ASP A 119 6.02 -1.36 3.65
CA ASP A 119 5.67 -0.34 4.63
C ASP A 119 4.29 0.28 4.35
N ALA A 120 3.95 0.57 3.09
CA ALA A 120 2.65 1.13 2.72
C ALA A 120 1.50 0.16 3.05
N ILE A 121 1.70 -1.15 2.88
CA ILE A 121 0.76 -2.20 3.30
C ILE A 121 0.58 -2.18 4.82
N VAL A 122 1.69 -2.16 5.58
CA VAL A 122 1.66 -2.12 7.04
C VAL A 122 0.93 -0.86 7.51
N ARG A 123 1.27 0.31 6.96
CA ARG A 123 0.64 1.60 7.26
C ARG A 123 -0.87 1.59 7.03
N LEU A 124 -1.33 1.07 5.89
CA LEU A 124 -2.77 1.03 5.60
C LEU A 124 -3.52 0.02 6.48
N LYS A 125 -2.90 -1.13 6.79
CA LYS A 125 -3.46 -2.08 7.77
C LYS A 125 -3.52 -1.47 9.17
N THR A 126 -2.52 -0.69 9.57
CA THR A 126 -2.51 0.03 10.85
C THR A 126 -3.71 0.96 10.96
N ASP A 127 -3.98 1.76 9.92
CA ASP A 127 -5.16 2.63 9.88
C ASP A 127 -6.46 1.80 10.00
N CYS A 128 -6.56 0.69 9.26
CA CYS A 128 -7.72 -0.20 9.32
C CYS A 128 -7.95 -0.78 10.73
N TRP A 129 -6.91 -1.29 11.37
CA TRP A 129 -7.02 -1.86 12.72
C TRP A 129 -7.38 -0.81 13.76
N LEU A 130 -6.82 0.40 13.62
CA LEU A 130 -7.15 1.52 14.48
C LEU A 130 -8.64 1.89 14.36
N LEU A 131 -9.15 1.99 13.13
CA LEU A 131 -10.56 2.32 12.85
C LEU A 131 -11.53 1.20 13.29
N LEU A 132 -11.07 -0.05 13.34
CA LEU A 132 -11.82 -1.18 13.89
C LEU A 132 -11.75 -1.26 15.43
N GLY A 133 -10.95 -0.42 16.09
CA GLY A 133 -10.74 -0.46 17.55
C GLY A 133 -9.85 -1.62 18.03
N GLU A 134 -9.16 -2.30 17.11
CA GLU A 134 -8.32 -3.46 17.39
C GLU A 134 -6.91 -3.01 17.82
N TYR A 135 -6.82 -2.29 18.95
CA TYR A 135 -5.61 -1.60 19.38
C TYR A 135 -4.40 -2.52 19.64
N ALA A 136 -4.63 -3.76 20.09
CA ALA A 136 -3.55 -4.73 20.27
C ALA A 136 -2.88 -5.08 18.92
N ARG A 137 -3.69 -5.25 17.86
CA ARG A 137 -3.19 -5.52 16.50
C ARG A 137 -2.44 -4.33 15.92
N VAL A 138 -2.88 -3.11 16.23
CA VAL A 138 -2.14 -1.88 15.87
C VAL A 138 -0.72 -1.91 16.43
N ILE A 139 -0.57 -2.22 17.72
CA ILE A 139 0.75 -2.27 18.38
C ILE A 139 1.61 -3.37 17.78
N GLU A 140 1.07 -4.59 17.66
CA GLU A 140 1.80 -5.74 17.11
C GLU A 140 2.32 -5.46 15.70
N LEU A 141 1.45 -4.93 14.84
CA LEU A 141 1.76 -4.75 13.43
C LEU A 141 2.65 -3.53 13.16
N ALA A 142 2.44 -2.41 13.85
CA ALA A 142 3.10 -1.15 13.50
C ALA A 142 4.41 -0.90 14.27
N SER A 143 4.61 -1.53 15.43
CA SER A 143 5.84 -1.36 16.23
C SER A 143 7.13 -1.71 15.46
N PRO A 144 7.18 -2.77 14.63
CA PRO A 144 8.39 -3.11 13.87
C PRO A 144 8.87 -2.03 12.90
N ILE A 145 7.98 -1.13 12.43
CA ILE A 145 8.34 -0.05 11.50
C ILE A 145 8.37 1.33 12.15
N ALA A 146 8.13 1.44 13.45
CA ALA A 146 8.03 2.72 14.16
C ALA A 146 9.30 3.58 14.02
N TYR A 147 10.48 2.95 13.92
CA TYR A 147 11.76 3.65 13.74
C TYR A 147 11.86 4.47 12.44
N LYS A 148 10.97 4.21 11.46
CA LYS A 148 10.91 4.94 10.19
C LYS A 148 10.15 6.27 10.29
N ASN A 149 9.54 6.56 11.45
CA ASN A 149 8.89 7.85 11.75
C ASN A 149 7.75 8.24 10.78
N TYR A 150 7.00 7.26 10.29
CA TYR A 150 5.75 7.54 9.57
C TYR A 150 4.74 8.19 10.51
N ARG A 151 4.19 9.35 10.13
CA ARG A 151 3.25 10.10 10.97
C ARG A 151 2.05 9.24 11.39
N ASN A 152 1.39 8.58 10.44
CA ASN A 152 0.21 7.77 10.73
C ASN A 152 0.50 6.60 11.68
N VAL A 153 1.67 5.98 11.58
CA VAL A 153 2.09 4.89 12.47
C VAL A 153 2.33 5.41 13.89
N ASN A 154 3.05 6.52 14.02
CA ASN A 154 3.33 7.12 15.33
C ASN A 154 2.03 7.53 16.03
N ASP A 155 1.14 8.20 15.31
CA ASP A 155 -0.16 8.62 15.82
C ASP A 155 -1.01 7.41 16.24
N ALA A 156 -1.09 6.38 15.39
CA ALA A 156 -1.85 5.16 15.67
C ALA A 156 -1.31 4.40 16.90
N LEU A 157 0.02 4.28 17.03
CA LEU A 157 0.65 3.64 18.18
C LEU A 157 0.38 4.41 19.47
N GLN A 158 0.42 5.74 19.44
CA GLN A 158 0.09 6.57 20.59
C GLN A 158 -1.36 6.38 21.02
N ILE A 159 -2.31 6.44 20.07
CA ILE A 159 -3.74 6.24 20.36
C ILE A 159 -3.98 4.84 20.93
N ALA A 160 -3.43 3.80 20.30
CA ALA A 160 -3.61 2.41 20.73
C ALA A 160 -3.07 2.14 22.14
N LYS A 161 -1.87 2.66 22.46
CA LYS A 161 -1.26 2.54 23.79
C LYS A 161 -2.10 3.25 24.85
N ASN A 162 -2.60 4.45 24.56
CA ASN A 162 -3.43 5.20 25.50
C ASN A 162 -4.74 4.46 25.80
N LYS A 163 -5.40 3.93 24.78
CA LYS A 163 -6.66 3.17 24.94
C LYS A 163 -6.46 1.91 25.78
N LEU A 164 -5.45 1.10 25.48
CA LEU A 164 -5.16 -0.12 26.24
C LEU A 164 -4.71 0.12 27.68
N ASN A 165 -4.20 1.30 28.00
CA ASN A 165 -3.84 1.65 29.38
C ASN A 165 -5.04 2.16 30.19
N HIS A 166 -6.08 2.69 29.53
CA HIS A 166 -7.32 3.12 30.19
C HIS A 166 -8.33 2.00 30.38
N ASP A 167 -8.23 0.92 29.60
CA ASP A 167 -9.11 -0.25 29.69
C ASP A 167 -8.59 -1.34 30.67
N LYS A 168 -7.48 -1.09 31.37
CA LYS A 168 -6.90 -1.95 32.41
C LYS A 168 -7.25 -1.43 33.81
#